data_AF-A0A5S4X4Z8-F1
#
_entry.id   AF-A0A5S4X4Z8-F1
#
_cell.length_a   1.000
_cell.length_b   1.000
_cell.length_c   1.000
_cell.angle_alpha   90.00
_cell.angle_beta   90.00
_cell.angle_gamma   90.00
#
_symmetry.space_group_name_H-M   'P 1'
#
loop_
_entity.id
_entity.type
_entity.pdbx_description
1 polymer ?
#
loop_
_entity_poly.entity_id
_entity_poly.type
_entity_poly.pdbx_seq_one_letter_code
_entity_poly.pdbx_strand_id
1 'polypeptide(L)'
;MSDEQAWDATATADELVEALKPLFADQAPEVVGAVLGQLLAVMVAGHCPELRDEAMKLVIDMARDLVPVEVEQLIEQGRVGEEWRGTKQ
;
A
#
# COMPACT_ATOMS: atom_id res chain seq x y z
N MET A 1 8.74 -3.01 22.70
CA MET A 1 7.34 -2.59 22.47
C MET A 1 6.48 -3.63 23.14
N SER A 2 5.59 -3.26 24.05
CA SER A 2 4.63 -4.23 24.61
C SER A 2 3.55 -4.54 23.57
N ASP A 3 2.91 -5.71 23.68
CA ASP A 3 1.83 -6.11 22.75
C ASP A 3 0.66 -5.09 22.77
N GLU A 4 0.43 -4.46 23.92
CA GLU A 4 -0.54 -3.37 24.10
C GLU A 4 -0.16 -2.11 23.30
N GLN A 5 1.12 -1.73 23.27
CA GLN A 5 1.61 -0.60 22.48
C GLN A 5 1.53 -0.86 20.97
N ALA A 6 1.70 -2.11 20.54
CA ALA A 6 1.56 -2.50 19.14
C ALA A 6 0.10 -2.43 18.66
N TRP A 7 -0.83 -2.85 19.53
CA TRP A 7 -2.26 -2.76 19.29
C TRP A 7 -2.73 -1.32 19.16
N ASP A 8 -2.36 -0.44 20.10
CA ASP A 8 -2.72 0.98 20.08
C ASP A 8 -2.19 1.71 18.84
N ALA A 9 -0.98 1.36 18.40
CA ALA A 9 -0.40 1.91 17.18
C ALA A 9 -1.18 1.51 15.92
N THR A 10 -1.68 0.27 15.88
CA THR A 10 -2.48 -0.24 14.75
C THR A 10 -3.86 0.42 14.71
N ALA A 11 -4.54 0.53 15.85
CA ALA A 11 -5.83 1.21 15.94
C ALA A 11 -5.74 2.70 15.55
N THR A 12 -4.68 3.39 15.99
CA THR A 12 -4.42 4.78 15.60
C THR A 12 -4.16 4.92 14.09
N ALA A 13 -3.46 3.95 13.50
CA ALA A 13 -3.22 3.94 12.06
C ALA A 13 -4.54 3.80 11.26
N ASP A 14 -5.44 2.92 11.71
CA ASP A 14 -6.76 2.74 11.09
C ASP A 14 -7.58 4.05 11.13
N GLU A 15 -7.62 4.73 12.27
CA GLU A 15 -8.30 6.03 12.41
C GLU A 15 -7.74 7.09 11.46
N LEU A 16 -6.40 7.14 11.32
CA LEU A 16 -5.74 8.06 10.39
C LEU A 16 -6.05 7.72 8.93
N VAL A 17 -6.10 6.44 8.57
CA VAL A 17 -6.49 6.01 7.22
C VAL A 17 -7.92 6.43 6.90
N GLU A 18 -8.86 6.23 7.81
CA GLU A 18 -10.25 6.69 7.63
C GLU A 18 -10.35 8.20 7.49
N ALA A 19 -9.52 8.97 8.21
CA ALA A 19 -9.48 10.42 8.08
C ALA A 19 -8.88 10.90 6.74
N LEU A 20 -7.97 10.13 6.13
CA LEU A 20 -7.32 10.46 4.86
C LEU A 20 -8.19 10.10 3.65
N LYS A 21 -8.98 9.02 3.72
CA LYS A 21 -9.83 8.55 2.59
C LYS A 21 -10.68 9.65 1.95
N PRO A 22 -11.40 10.52 2.70
CA PRO A 22 -12.18 11.61 2.11
C PRO A 22 -11.35 12.59 1.29
N LEU A 23 -10.08 12.80 1.63
CA LEU A 23 -9.19 13.71 0.89
C LEU A 23 -8.84 13.16 -0.51
N PHE A 24 -8.99 11.86 -0.72
CA PHE A 24 -8.73 11.20 -1.99
C PHE A 24 -9.99 11.01 -2.86
N ALA A 25 -11.19 11.19 -2.29
CA ALA A 25 -12.45 10.81 -2.93
C ALA A 25 -12.71 11.50 -4.29
N ASP A 26 -12.29 12.75 -4.43
CA ASP A 26 -12.49 13.55 -5.65
C ASP A 26 -11.21 13.70 -6.50
N GLN A 27 -10.15 12.97 -6.15
CA GLN A 27 -8.87 13.06 -6.84
C GLN A 27 -8.77 12.05 -7.97
N ALA A 28 -8.05 12.44 -9.02
CA ALA A 28 -7.70 11.51 -10.09
C ALA A 28 -6.80 10.37 -9.53
N PRO A 29 -6.95 9.11 -9.99
CA PRO A 29 -6.15 7.99 -9.52
C PRO A 29 -4.63 8.23 -9.57
N GLU A 30 -4.15 8.96 -10.59
CA GLU A 30 -2.75 9.33 -10.75
C GLU A 30 -2.26 10.26 -9.64
N VAL A 31 -3.11 11.18 -9.19
CA VAL A 31 -2.81 12.11 -8.09
C VAL A 31 -2.77 11.34 -6.78
N VAL A 32 -3.75 10.48 -6.52
CA VAL A 32 -3.78 9.62 -5.32
C VAL A 32 -2.53 8.74 -5.26
N GLY A 33 -2.19 8.09 -6.38
CA GLY A 33 -0.98 7.26 -6.49
C GLY A 33 0.30 8.05 -6.22
N ALA A 34 0.42 9.28 -6.75
CA ALA A 34 1.58 10.13 -6.51
C ALA A 34 1.71 10.54 -5.03
N VAL A 35 0.59 10.89 -4.36
CA VAL A 35 0.60 11.24 -2.94
C VAL A 35 1.04 10.05 -2.08
N LEU A 36 0.44 8.87 -2.29
CA LEU A 36 0.80 7.65 -1.55
C LEU A 36 2.28 7.28 -1.78
N GLY A 37 2.76 7.37 -3.02
CA GLY A 37 4.16 7.15 -3.35
C GLY A 37 5.11 8.10 -2.63
N GLN A 38 4.76 9.38 -2.52
CA GLN A 38 5.57 10.36 -1.78
C GLN A 38 5.61 10.07 -0.27
N LEU A 39 4.47 9.74 0.35
CA LEU A 39 4.41 9.39 1.77
C LEU A 39 5.27 8.15 2.07
N LEU A 40 5.19 7.14 1.21
CA LEU A 40 6.01 5.94 1.31
C LEU A 40 7.51 6.22 1.14
N ALA A 41 7.86 7.08 0.19
CA ALA A 41 9.25 7.49 -0.03
C ALA A 41 9.85 8.20 1.20
N VAL A 42 9.07 9.04 1.88
CA VAL A 42 9.49 9.68 3.14
C VAL A 42 9.79 8.64 4.22
N MET A 43 8.92 7.64 4.38
CA MET A 43 9.10 6.54 5.33
C MET A 43 10.39 5.75 5.04
N VAL A 44 10.60 5.36 3.78
CA VAL A 44 11.82 4.64 3.36
C VAL A 44 13.07 5.49 3.59
N ALA A 45 13.07 6.76 3.19
CA ALA A 45 14.21 7.66 3.32
C ALA A 45 14.62 7.92 4.78
N GLY A 46 13.66 7.83 5.72
CA GLY A 46 13.88 8.01 7.15
C GLY A 46 14.69 6.89 7.82
N HIS A 47 14.86 5.74 7.19
CA HIS A 47 15.64 4.62 7.74
C HIS A 47 17.15 4.89 7.68
N CYS A 48 17.91 4.22 8.56
CA CYS A 48 19.38 4.21 8.47
C CYS A 48 19.82 3.54 7.16
N PRO A 49 21.00 3.89 6.61
CA PRO A 49 21.41 3.42 5.28
C PRO A 49 21.29 1.91 5.08
N GLU A 50 21.61 1.12 6.09
CA GLU A 50 21.59 -0.35 6.05
C GLU A 50 20.16 -0.92 5.93
N LEU A 51 19.16 -0.23 6.49
CA LEU A 51 17.77 -0.70 6.50
C LEU A 51 16.95 -0.18 5.30
N ARG A 52 17.46 0.80 4.55
CA ARG A 52 16.72 1.39 3.42
C ARG A 52 16.44 0.36 2.32
N ASP A 53 17.47 -0.39 1.94
CA ASP A 53 17.35 -1.39 0.87
C ASP A 53 16.41 -2.53 1.28
N GLU A 54 16.47 -2.94 2.55
CA GLU A 54 15.57 -3.94 3.11
C GLU A 54 14.11 -3.45 3.16
N ALA A 55 13.89 -2.20 3.58
CA ALA A 55 12.56 -1.58 3.62
C ALA A 55 11.97 -1.44 2.20
N MET A 56 12.78 -1.01 1.21
CA MET A 56 12.35 -0.96 -0.19
C MET A 56 11.98 -2.34 -0.71
N LYS A 57 12.81 -3.34 -0.44
CA LYS A 57 12.56 -4.71 -0.86
C LYS A 57 11.27 -5.26 -0.26
N LEU A 58 11.06 -5.07 1.05
CA LEU A 58 9.84 -5.51 1.73
C LEU A 58 8.58 -4.91 1.10
N VAL A 59 8.60 -3.61 0.82
CA VAL A 59 7.48 -2.92 0.15
C VAL A 59 7.18 -3.54 -1.22
N ILE A 60 8.21 -3.80 -2.03
CA ILE A 60 8.05 -4.41 -3.36
C ILE A 60 7.50 -5.83 -3.24
N ASP A 61 8.02 -6.62 -2.30
CA ASP A 61 7.59 -8.00 -2.09
C ASP A 61 6.13 -8.05 -1.61
N MET A 62 5.73 -7.17 -0.69
CA MET A 62 4.33 -7.02 -0.27
C MET A 62 3.41 -6.63 -1.44
N ALA A 63 3.84 -5.69 -2.28
CA ALA A 63 3.06 -5.28 -3.45
C ALA A 63 2.87 -6.46 -4.42
N ARG A 64 3.92 -7.26 -4.67
CA ARG A 64 3.84 -8.46 -5.50
C ARG A 64 2.87 -9.50 -4.96
N ASP A 65 2.84 -9.69 -3.65
CA ASP A 65 1.92 -10.65 -3.02
C ASP A 65 0.46 -10.20 -3.11
N LEU A 66 0.20 -8.89 -3.13
CA LEU A 66 -1.15 -8.33 -3.27
C LEU A 66 -1.65 -8.30 -4.72
N VAL A 67 -0.77 -8.16 -5.71
CA VAL A 67 -1.15 -8.06 -7.13
C VAL A 67 -2.14 -9.16 -7.57
N PRO A 68 -1.92 -10.47 -7.28
CA PRO A 68 -2.87 -11.50 -7.65
C PRO A 68 -4.26 -11.30 -7.03
N VAL A 69 -4.32 -10.84 -5.78
CA VAL A 69 -5.60 -10.58 -5.08
C VAL A 69 -6.35 -9.43 -5.73
N GLU A 70 -5.65 -8.33 -6.02
CA GLU A 70 -6.24 -7.17 -6.69
C GLU A 70 -6.66 -7.50 -8.12
N VAL A 71 -5.87 -8.30 -8.86
CA VAL A 71 -6.21 -8.74 -10.22
C VAL A 71 -7.51 -9.56 -10.21
N GLU A 72 -7.69 -10.49 -9.27
CA GLU A 72 -8.95 -11.24 -9.16
C GLU A 72 -10.14 -10.30 -8.89
N GLN A 73 -10.00 -9.33 -7.98
CA GLN A 73 -11.06 -8.35 -7.73
C GLN A 73 -11.37 -7.49 -8.96
N LEU A 74 -10.35 -7.09 -9.73
CA LEU A 74 -10.54 -6.33 -10.96
C LEU A 74 -11.26 -7.15 -12.05
N ILE A 75 -11.00 -8.46 -12.14
CA ILE A 75 -11.72 -9.38 -13.04
C ILE A 75 -13.19 -9.49 -12.59
N GLU A 76 -13.44 -9.72 -11.30
CA GLU A 76 -14.80 -9.82 -10.75
C GLU A 76 -15.63 -8.54 -10.97
N GLN A 77 -14.97 -7.38 -10.94
CA GLN A 77 -15.57 -6.08 -11.25
C GLN A 77 -15.73 -5.81 -12.75
N GLY A 78 -15.24 -6.70 -13.63
CA GLY A 78 -15.26 -6.54 -15.09
C GLY A 78 -14.36 -5.42 -15.60
N ARG A 79 -13.33 -5.03 -14.84
CA ARG A 79 -12.42 -3.92 -15.17
C ARG A 79 -11.23 -4.37 -16.03
N VAL A 80 -10.86 -5.66 -15.95
CA VAL A 80 -9.83 -6.31 -16.78
C VAL A 80 -10.32 -7.70 -17.22
N GLY A 81 -9.71 -8.28 -18.25
CA GLY A 81 -10.09 -9.60 -18.76
C GLY A 81 -9.46 -10.78 -18.01
N GLU A 82 -9.99 -11.99 -18.21
CA GLU A 82 -9.51 -13.22 -17.57
C GLU A 82 -8.05 -13.57 -17.94
N GLU A 83 -7.54 -13.04 -19.06
CA GLU A 83 -6.14 -13.22 -19.47
C GLU A 83 -5.12 -12.67 -18.47
N TRP A 84 -5.55 -11.80 -17.54
CA TRP A 84 -4.71 -11.27 -16.48
C TRP A 84 -4.58 -12.24 -15.28
N ARG A 85 -5.41 -13.28 -15.18
CA ARG A 85 -5.36 -14.26 -14.09
C ARG A 85 -4.01 -14.98 -14.05
N GLY A 86 -3.36 -14.96 -12.89
CA GLY A 86 -2.07 -15.62 -12.70
C GLY A 86 -0.87 -14.93 -13.35
N THR A 87 -1.02 -13.69 -13.84
CA THR A 87 0.14 -12.87 -14.22
C THR A 87 1.01 -12.61 -12.99
N LYS A 88 2.22 -13.17 -13.01
CA LYS A 88 3.27 -12.86 -12.02
C LYS A 88 4.12 -11.73 -12.59
N GLN A 89 4.20 -10.60 -11.89
CA GLN A 89 5.12 -9.50 -12.23
C GLN A 89 6.40 -9.55 -11.40
#